data_AF-A0A4R3YFR5-F1
#
_entry.id   AF-A0A4R3YFR5-F1
#
_cell.length_a   1.000
_cell.length_b   1.000
_cell.length_c   1.000
_cell.angle_alpha   90.00
_cell.angle_beta   90.00
_cell.angle_gamma   90.00
#
_symmetry.space_group_name_H-M   'P 1'
#
loop_
_entity.id
_entity.type
_entity.pdbx_description
1 polymer ?
#
loop_
_entity_poly.entity_id
_entity_poly.type
_entity_poly.pdbx_seq_one_letter_code
_entity_poly.pdbx_strand_id
1 'polypeptide(L)'
;MVEHKDNITGTITLCFDTPLGLDVDATHKSDVDQLRVNGRKLVEITNFATKGTFNNKRIMASFAHIAFIYARYIHGCTDFVIEVKPSSHYYEKMLEFRRCSKEKLCTWRKKDEMSVLLCLDLDHMGKQIGKFGGSLQPPPGEKSLYPYFFSKQDEIGITNRLKQG
;
A
#
# COMPACT_ATOMS: atom_id res chain seq x y z
N MET A 1 12.30 24.08 -27.46
CA MET A 1 11.17 23.58 -26.65
C MET A 1 11.38 22.09 -26.49
N VAL A 2 11.65 21.60 -25.27
CA VAL A 2 11.68 20.16 -25.00
C VAL A 2 10.28 19.82 -24.51
N GLU A 3 9.47 19.20 -25.36
CA GLU A 3 8.25 18.52 -24.92
C GLU A 3 8.67 17.34 -24.04
N HIS A 4 8.57 17.50 -22.72
CA HIS A 4 8.50 16.36 -21.83
C HIS A 4 7.14 15.69 -22.09
N LYS A 5 7.14 14.60 -22.87
CA LYS A 5 6.01 13.67 -22.83
C LYS A 5 5.94 13.13 -21.41
N ASP A 6 4.96 13.57 -20.63
CA ASP A 6 4.61 13.01 -19.32
C ASP A 6 4.20 11.54 -19.49
N ASN A 7 5.20 10.66 -19.59
CA ASN A 7 4.99 9.23 -19.54
C ASN A 7 4.65 8.89 -18.09
N ILE A 8 3.35 8.81 -17.76
CA ILE A 8 2.86 8.30 -16.47
C ILE A 8 3.50 6.93 -16.23
N THR A 9 4.45 6.87 -15.30
CA THR A 9 5.25 5.68 -14.99
C THR A 9 4.53 4.71 -14.06
N GLY A 10 3.48 5.15 -13.38
CA GLY A 10 2.62 4.32 -12.55
C GLY A 10 1.58 5.13 -11.79
N THR A 11 0.76 4.43 -11.01
CA THR A 11 -0.25 5.05 -10.15
C THR A 11 -0.38 4.24 -8.86
N ILE A 12 -0.83 4.92 -7.82
CA ILE A 12 -1.35 4.34 -6.59
C ILE A 12 -2.56 5.18 -6.18
N THR A 13 -3.64 4.53 -5.76
CA THR A 13 -4.86 5.20 -5.33
C THR A 13 -5.15 4.82 -3.89
N LEU A 14 -5.51 5.81 -3.07
CA LEU A 14 -5.90 5.63 -1.67
C LEU A 14 -7.39 5.94 -1.53
N CYS A 15 -8.16 4.94 -1.13
CA CYS A 15 -9.57 5.08 -0.81
C CYS A 15 -9.72 5.03 0.71
N PHE A 16 -10.06 6.17 1.32
CA PHE A 16 -10.23 6.26 2.77
C PHE A 16 -11.55 5.67 3.21
N ASP A 17 -11.54 5.00 4.36
CA ASP A 17 -12.76 4.42 4.92
C ASP A 17 -13.70 5.53 5.40
N THR A 18 -14.94 5.49 4.91
CA THR A 18 -15.99 6.47 5.21
C THR A 18 -17.29 5.72 5.50
N PRO A 19 -18.39 6.38 5.91
CA PRO A 19 -19.68 5.72 6.05
C PRO A 19 -20.20 5.05 4.76
N LEU A 20 -19.68 5.42 3.58
CA LEU A 20 -19.99 4.74 2.31
C LEU A 20 -19.27 3.39 2.15
N GLY A 21 -18.29 3.08 3.00
CA GLY A 21 -17.49 1.86 2.95
C GLY A 21 -16.29 1.95 2.01
N LEU A 22 -15.69 0.78 1.78
CA LEU A 22 -14.56 0.53 0.89
C LEU A 22 -14.97 -0.46 -0.20
N ASP A 23 -14.26 -0.51 -1.33
CA ASP A 23 -14.57 -1.47 -2.41
C ASP A 23 -14.38 -2.90 -1.92
N VAL A 24 -13.39 -3.14 -1.04
CA VAL A 24 -13.17 -4.43 -0.40
C VAL A 24 -14.38 -4.94 0.41
N ASP A 25 -15.32 -4.08 0.83
CA ASP A 25 -16.53 -4.50 1.53
C ASP A 25 -17.41 -5.39 0.65
N ALA A 26 -17.42 -5.18 -0.67
CA ALA A 26 -18.27 -5.96 -1.57
C ALA A 26 -18.00 -7.48 -1.51
N THR A 27 -16.76 -7.88 -1.19
CA THR A 27 -16.36 -9.29 -1.03
C THR A 27 -16.05 -9.67 0.42
N HIS A 28 -15.40 -8.77 1.17
CA HIS A 28 -14.79 -9.06 2.47
C HIS A 28 -15.41 -8.29 3.64
N LYS A 29 -16.63 -7.75 3.50
CA LYS A 29 -17.29 -6.92 4.54
C LYS A 29 -17.14 -7.45 5.96
N SER A 30 -17.40 -8.74 6.21
CA SER A 30 -17.29 -9.32 7.55
C SER A 30 -15.90 -9.17 8.17
N ASP A 31 -14.84 -9.34 7.36
CA ASP A 31 -13.45 -9.27 7.82
C ASP A 31 -13.03 -7.80 8.01
N VAL A 32 -13.47 -6.91 7.12
CA VAL A 32 -13.23 -5.46 7.19
C VAL A 32 -13.95 -4.86 8.41
N ASP A 33 -15.20 -5.23 8.64
CA ASP A 33 -15.99 -4.81 9.81
C ASP A 33 -15.32 -5.26 11.12
N GLN A 34 -14.73 -6.46 11.15
CA GLN A 34 -13.99 -6.92 12.32
C GLN A 34 -12.77 -6.03 12.63
N LEU A 35 -12.06 -5.55 11.60
CA LEU A 35 -10.97 -4.59 11.78
C LEU A 35 -11.50 -3.25 12.32
N ARG A 36 -12.61 -2.74 11.77
CA ARG A 36 -13.26 -1.50 12.23
C ARG A 36 -13.69 -1.61 13.71
N VAL A 37 -14.33 -2.73 14.08
CA VAL A 37 -14.74 -3.02 15.46
C VAL A 37 -13.54 -3.06 16.42
N ASN A 38 -12.39 -3.54 15.94
CA ASN A 38 -11.13 -3.51 16.69
C ASN A 38 -10.47 -2.12 16.73
N GLY A 39 -11.17 -1.06 16.32
CA GLY A 39 -10.71 0.32 16.35
C GLY A 39 -9.69 0.67 15.27
N ARG A 40 -9.53 -0.18 14.25
CA ARG A 40 -8.61 0.09 13.13
C ARG A 40 -9.19 1.14 12.19
N LYS A 41 -8.35 2.07 11.73
CA LYS A 41 -8.67 3.11 10.75
C LYS A 41 -8.09 2.72 9.40
N LEU A 42 -8.96 2.32 8.49
CA LEU A 42 -8.55 1.65 7.27
C LEU A 42 -8.38 2.63 6.11
N VAL A 43 -7.50 2.28 5.19
CA VAL A 43 -7.41 2.86 3.87
C VAL A 43 -7.15 1.74 2.87
N GLU A 44 -7.96 1.67 1.83
CA GLU A 44 -7.78 0.73 0.75
C GLU A 44 -6.77 1.27 -0.25
N ILE A 45 -5.83 0.42 -0.68
CA ILE A 45 -4.95 0.72 -1.81
C ILE A 45 -5.50 0.06 -3.07
N THR A 46 -5.77 0.85 -4.10
CA THR A 46 -6.13 0.36 -5.44
C THR A 46 -5.16 0.86 -6.50
N ASN A 47 -5.24 0.26 -7.70
CA ASN A 47 -4.43 0.64 -8.87
C ASN A 47 -2.92 0.71 -8.64
N PHE A 48 -2.38 -0.09 -7.71
CA PHE A 48 -0.96 -0.08 -7.37
C PHE A 48 -0.14 -0.80 -8.44
N ALA A 49 0.17 -0.07 -9.52
CA ALA A 49 0.86 -0.63 -10.68
C ALA A 49 1.72 0.42 -11.40
N THR A 50 2.83 -0.02 -11.97
CA THR A 50 3.66 0.76 -12.90
C THR A 50 3.40 0.34 -14.34
N LYS A 51 3.47 1.28 -15.29
CA LYS A 51 3.52 0.96 -16.73
C LYS A 51 4.94 0.56 -17.10
N GLY A 52 5.11 -0.57 -17.78
CA GLY A 52 6.43 -1.17 -18.00
C GLY A 52 6.84 -2.05 -16.82
N THR A 53 7.73 -3.01 -17.09
CA THR A 53 8.10 -4.12 -16.20
C THR A 53 8.09 -3.72 -14.72
N PHE A 54 7.45 -4.55 -13.89
CA PHE A 54 7.39 -4.54 -12.41
C PHE A 54 8.77 -4.48 -11.69
N ASN A 55 9.83 -4.14 -12.42
CA ASN A 55 11.22 -4.30 -12.03
C ASN A 55 11.85 -3.05 -11.41
N ASN A 56 11.17 -1.90 -11.40
CA ASN A 56 11.72 -0.73 -10.70
C ASN A 56 11.23 -0.67 -9.25
N LYS A 57 11.86 -1.48 -8.39
CA LYS A 57 11.62 -1.50 -6.94
C LYS A 57 11.66 -0.11 -6.31
N ARG A 58 12.49 0.81 -6.82
CA ARG A 58 12.58 2.17 -6.30
C ARG A 58 11.31 2.97 -6.56
N ILE A 59 10.73 2.88 -7.76
CA ILE A 59 9.46 3.56 -8.07
C ILE A 59 8.33 3.00 -7.19
N MET A 60 8.25 1.67 -7.07
CA MET A 60 7.24 1.03 -6.23
C MET A 60 7.38 1.42 -4.75
N ALA A 61 8.60 1.43 -4.23
CA ALA A 61 8.90 1.85 -2.87
C ALA A 61 8.55 3.33 -2.64
N SER A 62 8.87 4.21 -3.60
CA SER A 62 8.49 5.62 -3.55
C SER A 62 6.97 5.81 -3.46
N PHE A 63 6.20 5.12 -4.31
CA PHE A 63 4.73 5.18 -4.24
C PHE A 63 4.19 4.65 -2.92
N ALA A 64 4.67 3.49 -2.46
CA ALA A 64 4.26 2.92 -1.19
C ALA A 64 4.61 3.83 0.00
N HIS A 65 5.77 4.48 -0.03
CA HIS A 65 6.19 5.38 1.04
C HIS A 65 5.36 6.68 1.05
N ILE A 66 5.08 7.27 -0.12
CA ILE A 66 4.18 8.44 -0.19
C ILE A 66 2.79 8.07 0.34
N ALA A 67 2.28 6.92 -0.07
CA ALA A 67 1.00 6.42 0.45
C ALA A 67 1.04 6.25 1.97
N PHE A 68 2.10 5.66 2.53
CA PHE A 68 2.30 5.53 3.97
C PHE A 68 2.27 6.88 4.68
N ILE A 69 3.00 7.88 4.17
CA ILE A 69 3.04 9.22 4.75
C ILE A 69 1.63 9.83 4.78
N TYR A 70 0.92 9.75 3.65
CA TYR A 70 -0.41 10.33 3.51
C TYR A 70 -1.43 9.64 4.43
N ALA A 71 -1.47 8.32 4.42
CA ALA A 71 -2.35 7.54 5.28
C ALA A 71 -2.04 7.73 6.77
N ARG A 72 -0.78 7.55 7.19
CA ARG A 72 -0.40 7.51 8.60
C ARG A 72 -0.30 8.89 9.24
N TYR A 73 0.41 9.82 8.60
CA TYR A 73 0.77 11.10 9.23
C TYR A 73 -0.18 12.25 8.91
N ILE A 74 -0.97 12.14 7.85
CA ILE A 74 -1.95 13.16 7.47
C ILE A 74 -3.36 12.72 7.89
N HIS A 75 -3.76 11.49 7.55
CA HIS A 75 -5.12 10.99 7.86
C HIS A 75 -5.21 10.15 9.14
N GLY A 76 -4.08 9.80 9.76
CA GLY A 76 -4.07 9.04 11.01
C GLY A 76 -4.60 7.60 10.87
N CYS A 77 -4.56 7.03 9.67
CA CYS A 77 -4.93 5.64 9.43
C CYS A 77 -3.94 4.68 10.13
N THR A 78 -4.41 3.46 10.39
CA THR A 78 -3.64 2.40 11.06
C THR A 78 -3.32 1.24 10.16
N ASP A 79 -4.08 1.02 9.08
CA ASP A 79 -3.88 -0.13 8.19
C ASP A 79 -4.12 0.22 6.73
N PHE A 80 -3.28 -0.35 5.88
CA PHE A 80 -3.64 -0.58 4.49
C PHE A 80 -4.42 -1.88 4.36
N VAL A 81 -5.43 -1.88 3.49
CA VAL A 81 -6.12 -3.10 3.04
C VAL A 81 -6.12 -3.19 1.52
N ILE A 82 -5.99 -4.40 0.99
CA ILE A 82 -6.07 -4.68 -0.45
C ILE A 82 -6.80 -5.99 -0.72
N GLU A 83 -7.60 -6.04 -1.78
CA GLU A 83 -8.16 -7.29 -2.32
C GLU A 83 -7.30 -7.78 -3.50
N VAL A 84 -6.74 -8.98 -3.37
CA VAL A 84 -5.88 -9.59 -4.39
C VAL A 84 -6.26 -11.02 -4.69
N LYS A 85 -5.76 -11.56 -5.80
CA LYS A 85 -5.86 -12.99 -6.12
C LYS A 85 -5.04 -13.81 -5.12
N PRO A 86 -5.51 -15.00 -4.69
CA PRO A 86 -4.79 -15.86 -3.75
C PRO A 86 -3.36 -16.21 -4.18
N SER A 87 -3.09 -16.27 -5.48
CA SER A 87 -1.75 -16.56 -6.04
C SER A 87 -0.78 -15.38 -5.99
N SER A 88 -1.25 -14.18 -5.62
CA SER A 88 -0.44 -12.96 -5.57
C SER A 88 0.33 -12.84 -4.26
N HIS A 89 1.45 -13.56 -4.15
CA HIS A 89 2.36 -13.46 -3.01
C HIS A 89 3.27 -12.23 -3.04
N TYR A 90 3.13 -11.36 -4.05
CA TYR A 90 4.02 -10.22 -4.24
C TYR A 90 3.96 -9.27 -3.03
N TYR A 91 2.76 -8.86 -2.59
CA TYR A 91 2.60 -7.88 -1.52
C TYR A 91 2.98 -8.43 -0.14
N GLU A 92 2.70 -9.70 0.11
CA GLU A 92 3.16 -10.40 1.32
C GLU A 92 4.69 -10.42 1.38
N LYS A 93 5.36 -10.73 0.25
CA LYS A 93 6.83 -10.79 0.21
C LYS A 93 7.50 -9.42 0.19
N MET A 94 6.91 -8.44 -0.50
CA MET A 94 7.54 -7.16 -0.80
C MET A 94 7.27 -6.07 0.22
N LEU A 95 6.11 -6.12 0.90
CA LEU A 95 5.67 -5.13 1.88
C LEU A 95 5.20 -5.78 3.19
N GLU A 96 5.31 -7.10 3.32
CA GLU A 96 4.95 -7.81 4.55
C GLU A 96 3.47 -7.68 4.91
N PHE A 97 2.61 -7.55 3.89
CA PHE A 97 1.18 -7.70 4.06
C PHE A 97 0.87 -9.08 4.65
N ARG A 98 -0.12 -9.13 5.54
CA ARG A 98 -0.63 -10.36 6.14
C ARG A 98 -2.03 -10.65 5.61
N ARG A 99 -2.34 -11.92 5.47
CA ARG A 99 -3.68 -12.36 5.08
C ARG A 99 -4.67 -12.20 6.24
N CYS A 100 -5.75 -11.46 5.98
CA CYS A 100 -6.78 -11.13 6.96
C CYS A 100 -8.09 -11.89 6.74
N SER A 101 -8.27 -12.52 5.58
CA SER A 101 -9.45 -13.32 5.28
C SER A 101 -9.12 -14.66 4.60
N LYS A 102 -10.09 -15.56 4.66
CA LYS A 102 -10.13 -16.76 3.82
C LYS A 102 -10.42 -16.38 2.37
N GLU A 103 -10.25 -17.32 1.45
CA GLU A 103 -10.63 -17.10 0.05
C GLU A 103 -12.14 -16.91 -0.06
N LYS A 104 -12.54 -15.88 -0.79
CA LYS A 104 -13.95 -15.59 -1.08
C LYS A 104 -14.10 -15.29 -2.56
N LEU A 105 -15.26 -15.67 -3.12
CA LEU A 105 -15.59 -15.37 -4.50
C LEU A 105 -15.92 -13.88 -4.63
N CYS A 106 -15.15 -13.16 -5.44
CA CYS A 106 -15.42 -11.78 -5.81
C CYS A 106 -16.34 -11.78 -7.04
N THR A 107 -17.58 -11.30 -6.89
CA THR A 107 -18.63 -11.36 -7.93
C THR A 107 -18.98 -10.00 -8.53
N TRP A 108 -18.43 -8.90 -8.01
CA TRP A 108 -18.72 -7.54 -8.46
C TRP A 108 -17.76 -7.05 -9.56
N ARG A 109 -16.66 -7.78 -9.81
CA ARG A 109 -15.74 -7.53 -10.93
C ARG A 109 -16.26 -8.19 -12.20
N LYS A 110 -15.71 -7.78 -13.36
CA LYS A 110 -16.11 -8.30 -14.69
C LYS A 110 -16.03 -9.82 -14.85
N LYS A 111 -15.24 -10.50 -14.01
CA LYS A 111 -15.08 -11.95 -14.00
C LYS A 111 -15.05 -12.42 -12.56
N ASP A 112 -15.89 -13.39 -12.25
CA ASP A 112 -15.89 -14.09 -10.98
C ASP A 112 -14.52 -14.74 -10.74
N GLU A 113 -13.90 -14.37 -9.62
CA GLU A 113 -12.58 -14.87 -9.26
C GLU A 113 -12.42 -14.96 -7.73
N MET A 114 -11.67 -15.96 -7.28
CA MET A 114 -11.33 -16.07 -5.87
C MET A 114 -10.41 -14.91 -5.48
N SER A 115 -10.67 -14.33 -4.32
CA SER A 115 -9.94 -13.21 -3.78
C SER A 115 -9.66 -13.40 -2.28
N VAL A 116 -8.66 -12.69 -1.79
CA VAL A 116 -8.29 -12.63 -0.38
C VAL A 116 -8.07 -11.19 0.02
N LEU A 117 -8.41 -10.87 1.27
CA LEU A 117 -8.08 -9.60 1.89
C LEU A 117 -6.69 -9.72 2.51
N LEU A 118 -5.79 -8.80 2.14
CA LEU A 118 -4.54 -8.60 2.82
C LEU A 118 -4.58 -7.28 3.59
N CYS A 119 -3.94 -7.24 4.76
CA CYS A 119 -3.76 -6.02 5.53
C CYS A 119 -2.29 -5.80 5.88
N LEU A 120 -1.90 -4.53 5.99
CA LEU A 120 -0.59 -4.11 6.48
C LEU A 120 -0.77 -3.09 7.60
N ASP A 121 -0.28 -3.43 8.79
CA ASP A 121 -0.23 -2.54 9.94
C ASP A 121 0.80 -1.44 9.69
N LEU A 122 0.36 -0.18 9.71
CA LEU A 122 1.23 0.96 9.42
C LEU A 122 2.26 1.19 10.53
N ASP A 123 2.01 0.76 11.77
CA ASP A 123 3.03 0.82 12.81
C ASP A 123 4.16 -0.18 12.54
N HIS A 124 3.84 -1.35 12.00
CA HIS A 124 4.84 -2.32 11.52
C HIS A 124 5.62 -1.75 10.33
N MET A 125 4.90 -1.22 9.34
CA MET A 125 5.51 -0.59 8.17
C MET A 125 6.47 0.53 8.58
N GLY A 126 6.08 1.39 9.52
CA GLY A 126 6.92 2.47 10.06
C GLY A 126 8.19 1.97 10.75
N LYS A 127 8.13 0.83 11.46
CA LYS A 127 9.32 0.19 12.05
C LYS A 127 10.28 -0.32 10.98
N GLN A 128 9.77 -0.94 9.92
CA GLN A 128 10.59 -1.41 8.79
C GLN A 128 11.24 -0.25 8.04
N ILE A 129 10.48 0.84 7.80
CA ILE A 129 10.99 2.08 7.21
C ILE A 129 12.08 2.68 8.08
N GLY A 130 11.90 2.76 9.41
CA GLY A 130 12.94 3.26 10.31
C GLY A 130 14.20 2.40 10.32
N LYS A 131 14.06 1.09 10.12
CA LYS A 131 15.18 0.14 10.09
C LYS A 131 15.95 0.14 8.77
N PHE A 132 15.25 0.27 7.64
CA PHE A 132 15.84 0.03 6.32
C PHE A 132 15.79 1.23 5.37
N GLY A 133 14.88 2.19 5.58
CA GLY A 133 14.66 3.33 4.70
C GLY A 133 15.91 4.18 4.52
N GLY A 134 16.14 4.64 3.29
CA GLY A 134 17.34 5.41 2.93
C GLY A 134 18.62 4.57 2.76
N SER A 135 18.55 3.24 2.86
CA SER A 135 19.71 2.38 2.61
C SER A 135 20.15 2.49 1.14
N LEU A 136 21.42 2.83 0.90
CA LEU A 136 21.99 2.90 -0.45
C LEU A 136 21.97 1.51 -1.13
N GLN A 137 22.07 0.44 -0.35
CA GLN A 137 22.00 -0.95 -0.79
C GLN A 137 21.18 -1.80 0.20
N PRO A 138 20.33 -2.73 -0.28
CA PRO A 138 19.64 -3.70 0.58
C PRO A 138 20.64 -4.60 1.33
N PRO A 139 20.39 -4.90 2.62
CA PRO A 139 21.16 -5.91 3.34
C PRO A 139 21.11 -7.28 2.64
N PRO A 140 22.13 -8.14 2.80
CA PRO A 140 22.11 -9.49 2.27
C PRO A 140 20.86 -10.26 2.73
N GLY A 141 20.13 -10.84 1.77
CA GLY A 141 18.91 -11.61 2.05
C GLY A 141 17.62 -10.78 2.17
N GLU A 142 17.71 -9.46 2.26
CA GLU A 142 16.54 -8.58 2.27
C GLU A 142 15.92 -8.49 0.88
N LYS A 143 14.66 -8.92 0.75
CA LYS A 143 13.95 -8.99 -0.54
C LYS A 143 12.85 -7.94 -0.65
N SER A 144 12.40 -7.37 0.46
CA SER A 144 11.32 -6.38 0.54
C SER A 144 11.67 -5.07 -0.19
N LEU A 145 10.67 -4.19 -0.25
CA LEU A 145 10.85 -2.85 -0.79
C LEU A 145 11.44 -1.88 0.24
N TYR A 146 11.42 -2.20 1.55
CA TYR A 146 11.79 -1.28 2.62
C TYR A 146 13.16 -0.60 2.47
N PRO A 147 14.23 -1.27 1.99
CA PRO A 147 15.51 -0.62 1.75
C PRO A 147 15.47 0.51 0.70
N TYR A 148 14.48 0.47 -0.20
CA TYR A 148 14.31 1.46 -1.27
C TYR A 148 13.38 2.61 -0.89
N PHE A 149 12.84 2.61 0.33
CA PHE A 149 12.04 3.72 0.85
C PHE A 149 12.93 4.93 1.10
N PHE A 150 12.35 6.13 1.04
CA PHE A 150 13.04 7.37 1.42
C PHE A 150 13.71 7.31 2.79
N SER A 151 14.76 8.11 2.97
CA SER A 151 15.39 8.32 4.27
C SER A 151 14.42 9.01 5.24
N LYS A 152 14.71 8.97 6.55
CA LYS A 152 13.89 9.67 7.54
C LYS A 152 13.86 11.19 7.33
N GLN A 153 14.96 11.77 6.87
CA GLN A 153 15.05 13.21 6.57
C GLN A 153 14.15 13.57 5.38
N ASP A 154 14.17 12.75 4.32
CA ASP A 154 13.29 12.94 3.17
C ASP A 154 11.81 12.74 3.54
N GLU A 155 11.49 11.74 4.36
CA GLU A 155 10.13 11.50 4.87
C GLU A 155 9.56 12.74 5.57
N ILE A 156 10.34 13.37 6.45
CA ILE A 156 9.95 14.62 7.14
C ILE A 156 9.72 15.74 6.11
N GLY A 157 10.64 15.92 5.16
CA GLY A 157 10.52 16.94 4.12
C GLY A 157 9.29 16.73 3.21
N ILE A 158 9.04 15.49 2.81
CA ILE A 158 7.87 15.11 2.00
C ILE A 158 6.58 15.33 2.78
N THR A 159 6.54 14.91 4.05
CA THR A 159 5.37 15.09 4.92
C THR A 159 5.00 16.57 5.04
N ASN A 160 5.99 17.45 5.26
CA ASN A 160 5.75 18.88 5.37
C ASN A 160 5.18 19.48 4.08
N ARG A 161 5.70 19.08 2.91
CA ARG A 161 5.18 19.53 1.62
C ARG A 161 3.74 19.05 1.37
N LEU A 162 3.44 17.80 1.70
CA LEU A 162 2.10 17.23 1.52
C LEU A 162 1.06 17.82 2.48
N LYS A 163 1.48 18.40 3.61
CA LYS A 163 0.58 19.13 4.52
C LYS A 163 0.30 20.57 4.09
N GLN A 164 1.15 21.13 3.24
CA GLN A 164 1.10 22.54 2.81
C GLN A 164 0.50 22.73 1.41
N GLY A 165 0.48 21.68 0.59
CA GLY A 165 -0.23 21.66 -0.69
C GLY A 165 -1.69 21.30 -0.51
#